data_AF-A0A5B7FWP6-F1
#
_entry.id   AF-A0A5B7FWP6-F1
#
_cell.length_a   1.000
_cell.length_b   1.000
_cell.length_c   1.000
_cell.angle_alpha   90.00
_cell.angle_beta   90.00
_cell.angle_gamma   90.00
#
_symmetry.space_group_name_H-M   'P 1'
#
loop_
_entity.id
_entity.type
_entity.pdbx_description
1 polymer ?
#
loop_
_entity_poly.entity_id
_entity_poly.type
_entity_poly.pdbx_seq_one_letter_code
_entity_poly.pdbx_strand_id
1 'polypeptide(L)'
;MQDTNVLIHPSQAHAVAVHLLVKDVIIHLHFLCFLCFHGIVHIFWYYIFHWYFLEKLQHDGLALFLGKFFLHHCVAEECVHGSGAPTYQPAVELSGVQFEIASGAQFENANVKKELAKTVIKRVQDSTQEFDQEVEEMIRLGRYSERGRRPMKVKMRSQVAVEEIMARKGKLANDVEHKDIWIKRDMKLEERKKEKVLRSEAKEKNKKRTEVQKKFYWRVLDMRLKKWYLRKKEEVVKEAIN
;
A
#
# COMPACT_ATOMS: atom_id res chain seq x y z
N MET A 1 61.06 25.08 -25.00
CA MET A 1 59.97 25.40 -24.06
C MET A 1 60.50 26.51 -23.18
N GLN A 2 59.93 27.71 -23.32
CA GLN A 2 60.31 28.87 -22.50
C GLN A 2 59.34 28.91 -21.32
N ASP A 3 59.85 28.60 -20.12
CA ASP A 3 59.09 28.72 -18.89
C ASP A 3 58.97 30.19 -18.51
N THR A 4 57.81 30.77 -18.79
CA THR A 4 57.46 32.12 -18.33
C THR A 4 57.11 32.04 -16.84
N ASN A 5 58.12 32.24 -15.99
CA ASN A 5 57.93 32.48 -14.56
C ASN A 5 57.26 33.85 -14.37
N VAL A 6 55.94 33.84 -14.24
CA VAL A 6 55.16 35.04 -13.87
C VAL A 6 55.44 35.33 -12.39
N LEU A 7 56.23 36.37 -12.14
CA LEU A 7 56.58 36.84 -10.80
C LEU A 7 55.34 37.51 -10.17
N ILE A 8 54.58 36.78 -9.37
CA ILE A 8 53.40 37.32 -8.68
C ILE A 8 53.88 38.30 -7.59
N HIS A 9 53.37 39.52 -7.64
CA HIS A 9 53.71 40.57 -6.69
C HIS A 9 53.27 40.16 -5.26
N PRO A 10 54.11 40.30 -4.23
CA PRO A 10 53.86 39.78 -2.89
C PRO A 10 52.55 40.31 -2.26
N SER A 11 52.08 41.50 -2.64
CA SER A 11 50.78 42.01 -2.19
C SER A 11 49.58 41.20 -2.71
N GLN A 12 49.66 40.59 -3.89
CA GLN A 12 48.61 39.72 -4.42
C GLN A 12 48.57 38.36 -3.70
N ALA A 13 49.73 37.82 -3.31
CA ALA A 13 49.80 36.57 -2.57
C ALA A 13 49.08 36.68 -1.20
N HIS A 14 49.26 37.80 -0.50
CA HIS A 14 48.55 38.06 0.76
C HIS A 14 47.03 38.15 0.59
N ALA A 15 46.54 38.83 -0.47
CA ALA A 15 45.11 38.96 -0.72
C ALA A 15 44.46 37.60 -1.02
N VAL A 16 45.14 36.74 -1.80
CA VAL A 16 44.65 35.38 -2.11
C VAL A 16 44.64 34.51 -0.85
N ALA A 17 45.67 34.58 -0.01
CA ALA A 17 45.73 33.81 1.24
C ALA A 17 44.61 34.19 2.21
N VAL A 18 44.35 35.48 2.40
CA VAL A 18 43.25 35.96 3.26
C VAL A 18 41.90 35.51 2.70
N HIS A 19 41.70 35.61 1.40
CA HIS A 19 40.45 35.19 0.76
C HIS A 19 40.20 33.68 0.89
N LEU A 20 41.25 32.85 0.81
CA LEU A 20 41.14 31.41 1.06
C LEU A 20 40.80 31.10 2.52
N LEU A 21 41.41 31.78 3.48
CA LEU A 21 41.11 31.63 4.91
C LEU A 21 39.66 32.02 5.23
N VAL A 22 39.16 33.13 4.67
CA VAL A 22 37.78 33.57 4.88
C VAL A 22 36.78 32.54 4.31
N LYS A 23 37.06 31.99 3.13
CA LYS A 23 36.22 30.94 2.54
C LYS A 23 36.20 29.68 3.40
N ASP A 24 37.35 29.26 3.92
CA ASP A 24 37.45 28.06 4.75
C ASP A 24 36.67 28.21 6.06
N VAL A 25 36.75 29.38 6.71
CA VAL A 25 35.97 29.68 7.93
C VAL A 25 34.46 29.66 7.67
N ILE A 26 34.00 30.20 6.54
CA ILE A 26 32.57 30.21 6.18
C ILE A 26 32.06 28.79 5.95
N ILE A 27 32.82 27.94 5.26
CA ILE A 27 32.45 26.54 5.00
C ILE A 27 32.34 25.76 6.31
N HIS A 28 33.32 25.91 7.21
CA HIS A 28 33.30 25.26 8.52
C HIS A 28 32.12 25.73 9.38
N LEU A 29 31.78 27.02 9.34
CA LEU A 29 30.63 27.56 10.07
C LEU A 29 29.29 27.00 9.53
N HIS A 30 29.14 26.91 8.22
CA HIS A 30 27.97 26.29 7.59
C HIS A 30 27.84 24.80 7.96
N PHE A 31 28.96 24.07 7.95
CA PHE A 31 28.98 22.66 8.33
C PHE A 31 28.59 22.45 9.81
N LEU A 32 29.10 23.30 10.71
CA LEU A 32 28.74 23.27 12.12
C LEU A 32 27.26 23.60 12.35
N CYS A 33 26.73 24.62 11.66
CA CYS A 33 25.29 24.91 11.70
C CYS A 33 24.46 23.74 11.21
N PHE A 34 24.84 23.11 10.09
CA PHE A 34 24.14 21.94 9.56
C PHE A 34 24.10 20.78 10.55
N LEU A 35 25.22 20.47 11.22
CA LEU A 35 25.28 19.45 12.26
C LEU A 35 24.40 19.77 13.47
N CYS A 36 24.39 21.03 13.93
CA CYS A 36 23.51 21.47 15.02
C CYS A 36 22.03 21.34 14.67
N PHE A 37 21.63 21.78 13.47
CA PHE A 37 20.24 21.65 13.02
C PHE A 37 19.83 20.19 12.84
N HIS A 38 20.68 19.36 12.23
CA HIS A 38 20.38 17.95 12.04
C HIS A 38 20.27 17.20 13.37
N GLY A 39 21.15 17.50 14.34
CA GLY A 39 21.07 16.96 15.69
C GLY A 39 19.77 17.32 16.40
N ILE A 40 19.36 18.59 16.36
CA ILE A 40 18.12 19.06 16.98
C ILE A 40 16.89 18.41 16.32
N VAL A 41 16.88 18.31 14.99
CA VAL A 41 15.78 17.67 14.24
C VAL A 41 15.70 16.18 14.58
N HIS A 42 16.82 15.48 14.70
CA HIS A 42 16.84 14.07 15.11
C HIS A 42 16.35 13.87 16.55
N ILE A 43 16.80 14.72 17.49
CA ILE A 43 16.34 14.68 18.88
C ILE A 43 14.83 14.94 18.94
N PHE A 44 14.34 15.93 18.21
CA PHE A 44 12.92 16.25 18.17
C PHE A 44 12.07 15.10 17.59
N TRP A 45 12.52 14.47 16.49
CA TRP A 45 11.89 13.28 15.92
C TRP A 45 11.92 12.09 16.86
N TYR A 46 13.02 11.88 17.57
CA TYR A 46 13.16 10.83 18.58
C TYR A 46 12.15 11.04 19.72
N TYR A 47 11.99 12.27 20.22
CA TYR A 47 11.01 12.60 21.24
C TYR A 47 9.57 12.37 20.76
N ILE A 48 9.22 12.79 19.54
CA ILE A 48 7.89 12.55 18.97
C ILE A 48 7.63 11.05 18.83
N PHE A 49 8.60 10.30 18.32
CA PHE A 49 8.47 8.87 18.13
C PHE A 49 8.33 8.14 19.47
N HIS A 50 9.15 8.50 20.45
CA HIS A 50 9.13 7.92 21.79
C HIS A 50 7.83 8.29 22.54
N TRP A 51 7.32 9.51 22.39
CA TRP A 51 6.04 9.93 22.95
C TRP A 51 4.88 9.14 22.35
N TYR A 52 4.83 9.05 21.02
CA TYR A 52 3.81 8.28 20.31
C TYR A 52 3.84 6.79 20.69
N PHE A 53 5.04 6.26 20.93
CA PHE A 53 5.25 4.89 21.38
C PHE A 53 4.79 4.65 22.82
N LEU A 54 5.05 5.59 23.74
CA LEU A 54 4.57 5.54 25.13
C LEU A 54 3.04 5.63 25.22
N GLU A 55 2.42 6.50 24.42
CA GLU A 55 0.96 6.63 24.35
C GLU A 55 0.31 5.32 23.85
N LYS A 56 0.93 4.67 22.87
CA LYS A 56 0.54 3.35 22.37
C LYS A 56 0.67 2.24 23.43
N LEU A 57 1.70 2.30 24.27
CA LEU A 57 1.94 1.35 25.37
C LEU A 57 0.89 1.46 26.49
N GLN A 58 0.37 2.67 26.76
CA GLN A 58 -0.68 2.87 27.76
C GLN A 58 -2.05 2.34 27.31
N HIS A 59 -2.35 2.37 26.01
CA HIS A 59 -3.68 2.02 25.51
C HIS A 59 -3.89 0.53 25.18
N ASP A 60 -2.84 -0.23 24.83
CA ASP A 60 -2.99 -1.60 24.32
C ASP A 60 -2.50 -2.71 25.27
N GLY A 61 -2.04 -2.38 26.49
CA GLY A 61 -1.61 -3.36 27.48
C GLY A 61 -0.25 -4.02 27.14
N LEU A 62 0.68 -3.97 28.09
CA LEU A 62 2.09 -4.37 27.98
C LEU A 62 2.34 -5.83 27.52
N ALA A 63 1.31 -6.69 27.52
CA ALA A 63 1.41 -8.12 27.28
C ALA A 63 1.74 -8.51 25.82
N LEU A 64 1.37 -7.70 24.82
CA LEU A 64 1.66 -8.02 23.41
C LEU A 64 3.03 -7.53 22.94
N PHE A 65 3.64 -6.57 23.65
CA PHE A 65 4.88 -5.94 23.20
C PHE A 65 6.14 -6.71 23.63
N LEU A 66 6.15 -7.28 24.85
CA LEU A 66 7.26 -8.13 25.32
C LEU A 66 7.40 -9.43 24.50
N GLY A 67 6.29 -9.99 23.99
CA GLY A 67 6.33 -11.19 23.15
C GLY A 67 6.97 -10.98 21.77
N LYS A 68 6.92 -9.76 21.21
CA LYS A 68 7.53 -9.46 19.90
C LYS A 68 8.98 -9.01 20.00
N PHE A 69 9.38 -8.37 21.09
CA PHE A 69 10.76 -7.90 21.25
C PHE A 69 11.74 -9.05 21.53
N PHE A 70 11.30 -10.09 22.26
CA PHE A 70 12.11 -11.31 22.44
C PHE A 70 12.21 -12.15 21.16
N LEU A 71 11.17 -12.16 20.32
CA LEU A 71 11.19 -12.95 19.08
C LEU A 71 12.12 -12.37 18.00
N HIS A 72 12.35 -11.04 18.00
CA HIS A 72 13.19 -10.39 17.00
C HIS A 72 14.69 -10.41 17.36
N HIS A 73 15.05 -10.71 18.61
CA HIS A 73 16.46 -10.82 19.03
C HIS A 73 16.98 -12.26 19.09
N CYS A 74 16.10 -13.27 18.99
CA CYS A 74 16.46 -14.69 18.88
C CYS A 74 16.70 -15.17 17.43
N VAL A 75 16.53 -14.32 16.40
CA VAL A 75 16.68 -14.70 14.98
C VAL A 75 17.79 -13.89 14.29
N ALA A 76 18.88 -13.59 15.01
CA ALA A 76 20.04 -12.91 14.45
C ALA A 76 21.37 -13.68 14.61
N GLU A 77 21.35 -14.81 15.30
CA GLU A 77 22.48 -15.75 15.32
C GLU A 77 21.99 -17.12 14.85
N GLU A 78 22.76 -17.71 13.93
CA GLU A 78 22.55 -19.00 13.24
C GLU A 78 21.58 -18.98 12.04
N CYS A 79 22.17 -18.88 10.84
CA CYS A 79 22.05 -19.94 9.82
C CYS A 79 22.92 -19.59 8.59
N VAL A 80 24.17 -20.02 8.66
CA VAL A 80 25.07 -20.19 7.52
C VAL A 80 24.73 -21.54 6.88
N HIS A 81 24.42 -21.53 5.58
CA HIS A 81 24.31 -22.66 4.65
C HIS A 81 23.29 -23.77 4.97
N GLY A 82 22.17 -23.74 4.24
CA GLY A 82 21.28 -24.88 4.06
C GLY A 82 20.18 -24.58 3.04
N SER A 83 20.37 -25.01 1.81
CA SER A 83 19.37 -24.95 0.74
C SER A 83 18.19 -25.88 1.05
N GLY A 84 17.13 -25.32 1.62
CA GLY A 84 15.85 -26.00 1.79
C GLY A 84 14.73 -24.99 1.66
N ALA A 85 14.08 -24.95 0.50
CA ALA A 85 12.94 -24.08 0.26
C ALA A 85 11.81 -24.40 1.27
N PRO A 86 11.30 -23.42 2.03
CA PRO A 86 10.20 -23.67 2.93
C PRO A 86 8.90 -23.79 2.11
N THR A 87 8.41 -25.02 1.96
CA THR A 87 7.03 -25.30 1.57
C THR A 87 6.11 -24.84 2.70
N TYR A 88 5.73 -23.56 2.65
CA TYR A 88 4.65 -23.03 3.47
C TYR A 88 3.34 -23.66 3.00
N GLN A 89 2.92 -24.76 3.62
CA GLN A 89 1.56 -25.26 3.53
C GLN A 89 0.74 -24.61 4.64
N PRO A 90 -0.14 -23.63 4.35
CA PRO A 90 -1.12 -23.21 5.32
C PRO A 90 -2.16 -24.31 5.42
N ALA A 91 -1.99 -25.18 6.42
CA ALA A 91 -3.05 -26.02 6.95
C ALA A 91 -4.02 -25.11 7.74
N VAL A 92 -4.79 -24.32 6.99
CA VAL A 92 -5.93 -23.56 7.51
C VAL A 92 -7.11 -23.93 6.63
N GLU A 93 -8.12 -24.49 7.30
CA GLU A 93 -9.39 -24.98 6.78
C GLU A 93 -9.85 -24.22 5.54
N LEU A 94 -9.71 -24.86 4.37
CA LEU A 94 -10.26 -24.42 3.10
C LEU A 94 -11.80 -24.51 3.17
N SER A 95 -12.43 -23.60 3.92
CA SER A 95 -13.82 -23.25 3.64
C SER A 95 -13.80 -22.58 2.27
N GLY A 96 -14.14 -23.35 1.23
CA GLY A 96 -14.06 -22.94 -0.17
C GLY A 96 -14.49 -21.48 -0.33
N VAL A 97 -13.56 -20.65 -0.81
CA VAL A 97 -13.79 -19.21 -0.89
C VAL A 97 -14.79 -18.97 -2.01
N GLN A 98 -15.93 -18.42 -1.64
CA GLN A 98 -17.06 -18.19 -2.52
C GLN A 98 -17.16 -16.71 -2.85
N PHE A 99 -17.56 -16.41 -4.09
CA PHE A 99 -17.95 -15.06 -4.48
C PHE A 99 -19.25 -15.09 -5.25
N GLU A 100 -19.99 -14.00 -5.17
CA GLU A 100 -21.26 -13.80 -5.85
C GLU A 100 -21.03 -12.93 -7.08
N ILE A 101 -21.50 -13.40 -8.24
CA ILE A 101 -21.66 -12.65 -9.48
C ILE A 101 -23.15 -12.39 -9.63
N ALA A 102 -23.59 -11.13 -9.62
CA ALA A 102 -24.93 -10.83 -10.13
C ALA A 102 -24.81 -10.17 -11.50
N SER A 103 -25.57 -10.67 -12.47
CA SER A 103 -25.67 -10.13 -13.82
C SER A 103 -27.10 -9.69 -14.11
N GLY A 104 -27.24 -8.66 -14.95
CA GLY A 104 -28.52 -8.13 -15.40
C GLY A 104 -29.26 -9.00 -16.43
N ALA A 105 -28.56 -9.93 -17.07
CA ALA A 105 -29.09 -10.72 -18.18
C ALA A 105 -29.84 -11.99 -17.72
N GLN A 106 -30.96 -12.29 -18.39
CA GLN A 106 -31.77 -13.48 -18.16
C GLN A 106 -31.19 -14.65 -18.96
N PHE A 107 -30.86 -15.74 -18.28
CA PHE A 107 -30.40 -16.96 -18.92
C PHE A 107 -31.21 -18.15 -18.42
N GLU A 108 -31.78 -18.92 -19.33
CA GLU A 108 -32.57 -20.11 -18.99
C GLU A 108 -31.67 -21.34 -18.83
N ASN A 109 -30.69 -21.52 -19.72
CA ASN A 109 -29.84 -22.71 -19.77
C ASN A 109 -28.63 -22.65 -18.80
N ALA A 110 -28.42 -23.72 -18.03
CA ALA A 110 -27.29 -23.87 -17.10
C ALA A 110 -25.92 -23.74 -17.80
N ASN A 111 -25.79 -24.24 -19.02
CA ASN A 111 -24.55 -24.15 -19.80
C ASN A 111 -24.23 -22.70 -20.18
N VAL A 112 -25.24 -21.93 -20.61
CA VAL A 112 -25.05 -20.51 -20.97
C VAL A 112 -24.58 -19.68 -19.77
N LYS A 113 -25.04 -20.00 -18.56
CA LYS A 113 -24.59 -19.34 -17.33
C LYS A 113 -23.15 -19.67 -16.99
N LYS A 114 -22.74 -20.92 -17.24
CA LYS A 114 -21.35 -21.34 -17.01
C LYS A 114 -20.42 -20.62 -17.98
N GLU A 115 -20.81 -20.51 -19.23
CA GLU A 115 -20.07 -19.75 -20.24
C GLU A 115 -20.03 -18.25 -19.93
N LEU A 116 -21.11 -17.68 -19.41
CA LEU A 116 -21.10 -16.29 -18.93
C LEU A 116 -20.11 -16.10 -17.77
N ALA A 117 -20.16 -16.97 -16.76
CA ALA A 117 -19.25 -16.88 -15.62
C ALA A 117 -17.79 -16.99 -16.06
N LYS A 118 -17.48 -17.95 -16.95
CA LYS A 118 -16.15 -18.08 -17.59
C LYS A 118 -15.76 -16.82 -18.34
N THR A 119 -16.66 -16.26 -19.14
CA THR A 119 -16.40 -15.03 -19.91
C THR A 119 -16.07 -13.86 -18.98
N VAL A 120 -16.84 -13.69 -17.89
CA VAL A 120 -16.58 -12.65 -16.88
C VAL A 120 -15.24 -12.87 -16.18
N ILE A 121 -14.93 -14.12 -15.80
CA ILE A 121 -13.66 -14.47 -15.16
C ILE A 121 -12.49 -14.18 -16.12
N LYS A 122 -12.59 -14.64 -17.37
CA LYS A 122 -11.60 -14.41 -18.43
C LYS A 122 -11.37 -12.92 -18.71
N ARG A 123 -12.40 -12.08 -18.63
CA ARG A 123 -12.26 -10.62 -18.76
C ARG A 123 -11.55 -9.96 -17.58
N VAL A 124 -11.65 -10.54 -16.38
CA VAL A 124 -10.93 -10.06 -15.18
C VAL A 124 -9.46 -10.52 -15.20
N GLN A 125 -9.17 -11.63 -15.87
CA GLN A 125 -7.83 -12.16 -16.06
C GLN A 125 -7.06 -11.43 -17.17
N ASP A 126 -5.83 -11.01 -16.87
CA ASP A 126 -4.84 -10.63 -17.89
C ASP A 126 -3.79 -11.73 -18.10
N SER A 127 -3.76 -12.71 -17.18
CA SER A 127 -2.73 -13.75 -17.13
C SER A 127 -3.11 -14.94 -18.01
N THR A 128 -2.09 -15.64 -18.50
CA THR A 128 -2.22 -16.90 -19.27
C THR A 128 -2.81 -18.05 -18.44
N GLN A 129 -3.00 -17.87 -17.14
CA GLN A 129 -3.55 -18.88 -16.25
C GLN A 129 -5.05 -19.06 -16.53
N GLU A 130 -5.54 -20.28 -16.67
CA GLU A 130 -6.94 -20.56 -16.98
C GLU A 130 -7.76 -20.82 -15.69
N PHE A 131 -8.44 -19.81 -15.15
CA PHE A 131 -9.33 -20.00 -13.97
C PHE A 131 -10.60 -20.78 -14.31
N ASP A 132 -10.88 -21.03 -15.60
CA ASP A 132 -12.03 -21.82 -16.05
C ASP A 132 -12.02 -23.25 -15.48
N GLN A 133 -10.84 -23.81 -15.22
CA GLN A 133 -10.66 -25.14 -14.63
C GLN A 133 -10.79 -25.12 -13.09
N GLU A 134 -10.71 -23.94 -12.47
CA GLU A 134 -10.74 -23.77 -11.02
C GLU A 134 -12.17 -23.55 -10.48
N VAL A 135 -13.16 -23.36 -11.36
CA VAL A 135 -14.57 -23.26 -10.96
C VAL A 135 -15.08 -24.63 -10.53
N GLU A 136 -15.29 -24.82 -9.24
CA GLU A 136 -15.76 -26.08 -8.67
C GLU A 136 -17.27 -26.21 -8.79
N GLU A 137 -17.99 -25.18 -8.34
CA GLU A 137 -19.44 -25.19 -8.26
C GLU A 137 -20.03 -23.82 -8.55
N MET A 138 -21.23 -23.80 -9.13
CA MET A 138 -21.94 -22.57 -9.44
C MET A 138 -23.42 -22.74 -9.17
N ILE A 139 -23.92 -22.03 -8.15
CA ILE A 139 -25.28 -22.16 -7.63
C ILE A 139 -26.03 -20.84 -7.84
N ARG A 140 -27.29 -20.88 -8.23
CA ARG A 140 -28.15 -19.69 -8.24
C ARG A 140 -28.72 -19.45 -6.84
N LEU A 141 -28.62 -18.21 -6.37
CA LEU A 141 -29.19 -17.80 -5.09
C LEU A 141 -30.64 -17.30 -5.25
N GLY A 142 -31.49 -17.63 -4.28
CA GLY A 142 -32.88 -17.15 -4.19
C GLY A 142 -33.92 -18.03 -4.88
N ARG A 143 -35.20 -17.77 -4.56
CA ARG A 143 -36.37 -18.50 -5.10
C ARG A 143 -36.60 -18.23 -6.58
N TYR A 144 -37.30 -19.15 -7.25
CA TYR A 144 -37.65 -18.94 -8.65
C TYR A 144 -38.64 -17.79 -8.86
N SER A 145 -38.20 -16.76 -9.59
CA SER A 145 -39.01 -15.71 -10.17
C SER A 145 -38.74 -15.66 -11.67
N GLU A 146 -39.82 -15.62 -12.45
CA GLU A 146 -39.83 -15.76 -13.91
C GLU A 146 -39.14 -14.58 -14.62
N ARG A 147 -39.11 -13.40 -13.98
CA ARG A 147 -38.44 -12.20 -14.50
C ARG A 147 -37.37 -11.62 -13.57
N GLY A 148 -37.14 -12.24 -12.41
CA GLY A 148 -36.22 -11.70 -11.41
C GLY A 148 -34.77 -12.06 -11.70
N ARG A 149 -33.90 -11.05 -11.72
CA ARG A 149 -32.45 -11.21 -11.74
C ARG A 149 -32.02 -11.93 -10.46
N ARG A 150 -31.23 -13.00 -10.59
CA ARG A 150 -30.72 -13.74 -9.44
C ARG A 150 -29.20 -13.75 -9.40
N PRO A 151 -28.60 -13.46 -8.24
CA PRO A 151 -27.17 -13.60 -8.08
C PRO A 151 -26.77 -15.07 -8.21
N MET A 152 -25.59 -15.27 -8.78
CA MET A 152 -24.93 -16.55 -8.90
C MET A 152 -23.80 -16.61 -7.89
N LYS A 153 -23.75 -17.68 -7.12
CA LYS A 153 -22.66 -18.00 -6.21
C LYS A 153 -21.70 -18.92 -6.93
N VAL A 154 -20.44 -18.53 -6.99
CA VAL A 154 -19.37 -19.29 -7.63
C VAL A 154 -18.39 -19.73 -6.55
N LYS A 155 -18.18 -21.04 -6.45
CA LYS A 155 -17.19 -21.67 -5.57
C LYS A 155 -15.96 -21.99 -6.40
N MET A 156 -14.82 -21.46 -5.99
CA MET A 156 -13.53 -21.74 -6.61
C MET A 156 -12.75 -22.74 -5.78
N ARG A 157 -11.90 -23.52 -6.45
CA ARG A 157 -10.94 -24.43 -5.80
C ARG A 157 -9.81 -23.66 -5.11
N SER A 158 -9.28 -22.63 -5.77
CA SER A 158 -8.15 -21.85 -5.26
C SER A 158 -8.62 -20.57 -4.57
N GLN A 159 -8.15 -20.35 -3.34
CA GLN A 159 -8.32 -19.07 -2.66
C GLN A 159 -7.56 -17.95 -3.38
N VAL A 160 -6.37 -18.24 -3.90
CA VAL A 160 -5.52 -17.27 -4.61
C VAL A 160 -6.26 -16.69 -5.82
N ALA A 161 -6.96 -17.53 -6.58
CA ALA A 161 -7.76 -17.10 -7.71
C ALA A 161 -8.90 -16.16 -7.30
N VAL A 162 -9.59 -16.42 -6.19
CA VAL A 162 -10.64 -15.52 -5.69
C VAL A 162 -10.06 -14.17 -5.29
N GLU A 163 -8.90 -14.15 -4.63
CA GLU A 163 -8.24 -12.91 -4.25
C GLU A 163 -7.78 -12.10 -5.46
N GLU A 164 -7.24 -12.76 -6.48
CA GLU A 164 -6.83 -12.13 -7.73
C GLU A 164 -8.03 -11.55 -8.49
N ILE A 165 -9.14 -12.30 -8.60
CA ILE A 165 -10.39 -11.81 -9.19
C ILE A 165 -10.91 -10.59 -8.40
N MET A 166 -10.89 -10.64 -7.07
CA MET A 166 -11.35 -9.53 -6.22
C MET A 166 -10.48 -8.29 -6.32
N ALA A 167 -9.17 -8.43 -6.48
CA ALA A 167 -8.25 -7.33 -6.70
C ALA A 167 -8.44 -6.69 -8.08
N ARG A 168 -8.80 -7.48 -9.10
CA ARG A 168 -8.92 -7.04 -10.49
C ARG A 168 -10.33 -6.72 -10.95
N LYS A 169 -11.37 -6.99 -10.16
CA LYS A 169 -12.78 -6.74 -10.51
C LYS A 169 -13.08 -5.30 -10.93
N GLY A 170 -12.25 -4.33 -10.52
CA GLY A 170 -12.37 -2.94 -10.94
C GLY A 170 -12.31 -2.76 -12.47
N LYS A 171 -11.68 -3.68 -13.20
CA LYS A 171 -11.64 -3.65 -14.67
C LYS A 171 -13.00 -3.83 -15.31
N LEU A 172 -13.90 -4.58 -14.67
CA LEU A 172 -15.26 -4.78 -15.17
C LEU A 172 -16.06 -3.47 -15.22
N ALA A 173 -15.71 -2.48 -14.38
CA ALA A 173 -16.38 -1.18 -14.39
C ALA A 173 -16.13 -0.38 -15.67
N ASN A 174 -15.02 -0.65 -16.38
CA ASN A 174 -14.67 0.03 -17.62
C ASN A 174 -15.30 -0.64 -18.85
N ASP A 175 -15.74 -1.89 -18.72
CA ASP A 175 -16.33 -2.65 -19.83
C ASP A 175 -17.81 -2.27 -19.99
N VAL A 176 -18.20 -1.82 -21.19
CA VAL A 176 -19.56 -1.37 -21.49
C VAL A 176 -20.56 -2.53 -21.46
N GLU A 177 -20.15 -3.74 -21.84
CA GLU A 177 -21.03 -4.92 -21.90
C GLU A 177 -21.30 -5.50 -20.50
N HIS A 178 -20.40 -5.28 -19.55
CA HIS A 178 -20.41 -5.91 -18.23
C HIS A 178 -20.69 -4.93 -17.08
N LYS A 179 -21.18 -3.70 -17.36
CA LYS A 179 -21.48 -2.66 -16.35
C LYS A 179 -22.45 -3.12 -15.26
N ASP A 180 -23.39 -3.99 -15.61
CA ASP A 180 -24.41 -4.50 -14.71
C ASP A 180 -23.92 -5.67 -13.83
N ILE A 181 -22.66 -6.06 -13.99
CA ILE A 181 -22.08 -7.19 -13.26
C ILE A 181 -21.29 -6.69 -12.05
N TRP A 182 -21.66 -7.20 -10.88
CA TRP A 182 -20.92 -6.94 -9.65
C TRP A 182 -20.44 -8.24 -9.02
N ILE A 183 -19.18 -8.20 -8.55
CA ILE A 183 -18.52 -9.30 -7.86
C ILE A 183 -18.33 -8.94 -6.39
N LYS A 184 -18.80 -9.81 -5.50
CA LYS A 184 -18.65 -9.66 -4.04
C LYS A 184 -18.18 -10.95 -3.40
N ARG A 185 -17.27 -10.82 -2.42
CA ARG A 185 -16.84 -11.93 -1.57
C ARG A 185 -17.98 -12.35 -0.65
N ASP A 186 -18.26 -13.64 -0.57
CA ASP A 186 -19.16 -14.15 0.47
C ASP A 186 -18.43 -14.13 1.81
N MET A 187 -18.98 -13.40 2.76
CA MET A 187 -18.40 -13.22 4.10
C MET A 187 -19.28 -13.93 5.12
N LYS A 188 -18.64 -14.51 6.14
CA LYS A 188 -19.34 -15.12 7.28
C LYS A 188 -20.25 -14.08 7.95
N LEU A 189 -21.35 -14.52 8.57
CA LEU A 189 -22.32 -13.61 9.19
C LEU A 189 -21.68 -12.67 10.21
N GLU A 190 -20.72 -13.18 10.99
CA GLU A 190 -19.98 -12.39 11.99
C GLU A 190 -19.05 -11.35 11.35
N GLU A 191 -18.33 -11.70 10.28
CA GLU A 191 -17.51 -10.74 9.52
C GLU A 191 -18.37 -9.63 8.90
N ARG A 192 -19.56 -10.00 8.38
CA ARG A 192 -20.53 -9.07 7.83
C ARG A 192 -21.08 -8.10 8.88
N LYS A 193 -21.32 -8.57 10.11
CA LYS A 193 -21.70 -7.70 11.24
C LYS A 193 -20.57 -6.73 11.58
N LYS A 194 -19.34 -7.22 11.69
CA LYS A 194 -18.15 -6.39 11.96
C LYS A 194 -17.94 -5.33 10.88
N GLU A 195 -18.03 -5.69 9.59
CA GLU A 195 -17.94 -4.75 8.48
C GLU A 195 -19.01 -3.66 8.56
N LYS A 196 -20.26 -4.03 8.89
CA LYS A 196 -21.36 -3.06 9.06
C LYS A 196 -21.07 -2.07 10.19
N VAL A 197 -20.60 -2.56 11.35
CA VAL A 197 -20.24 -1.73 12.51
C VAL A 197 -19.12 -0.76 12.14
N LEU A 198 -18.04 -1.25 11.53
CA LEU A 198 -16.93 -0.41 11.07
C LEU A 198 -17.37 0.64 10.06
N ARG A 199 -18.29 0.29 9.15
CA ARG A 199 -18.83 1.23 8.17
C ARG A 199 -19.70 2.30 8.81
N SER A 200 -20.53 1.97 9.81
CA SER A 200 -21.30 2.96 10.56
C SER A 200 -20.41 3.88 11.39
N GLU A 201 -19.40 3.32 12.07
CA GLU A 201 -18.43 4.08 12.87
C GLU A 201 -17.63 5.05 11.99
N ALA A 202 -17.14 4.58 10.83
CA ALA A 202 -16.43 5.42 9.87
C ALA A 202 -17.32 6.56 9.33
N LYS A 203 -18.61 6.28 9.04
CA LYS A 203 -19.57 7.30 8.63
C LYS A 203 -19.81 8.34 9.73
N GLU A 204 -19.94 7.90 10.97
CA GLU A 204 -20.13 8.79 12.11
C GLU A 204 -18.91 9.69 12.34
N LYS A 205 -17.70 9.10 12.33
CA LYS A 205 -16.44 9.85 12.39
C LYS A 205 -16.34 10.86 11.25
N ASN A 206 -16.74 10.48 10.04
CA ASN A 206 -16.74 11.40 8.89
C ASN A 206 -17.78 12.54 9.02
N LYS A 207 -18.92 12.29 9.69
CA LYS A 207 -19.93 13.32 9.99
C LYS A 207 -19.45 14.32 11.05
N LYS A 208 -18.72 13.83 12.07
CA LYS A 208 -18.12 14.65 13.14
C LYS A 208 -16.88 15.45 12.69
N ARG A 209 -16.29 15.08 11.54
CA ARG A 209 -15.08 15.72 11.00
C ARG A 209 -15.36 17.17 10.58
N THR A 210 -14.47 18.09 10.97
CA THR A 210 -14.59 19.52 10.59
C THR A 210 -14.25 19.75 9.12
N GLU A 211 -14.71 20.87 8.54
CA GLU A 211 -14.42 21.21 7.13
C GLU A 211 -12.92 21.31 6.84
N VAL A 212 -12.12 21.79 7.80
CA VAL A 212 -10.65 21.84 7.69
C VAL A 212 -10.07 20.43 7.57
N GLN A 213 -10.50 19.51 8.43
CA GLN A 213 -10.05 18.12 8.41
C GLN A 213 -10.51 17.38 7.15
N LYS A 214 -11.73 17.66 6.65
CA LYS A 214 -12.20 17.12 5.36
C LYS A 214 -11.34 17.60 4.20
N LYS A 215 -11.04 18.91 4.12
CA LYS A 215 -10.13 19.47 3.10
C LYS A 215 -8.74 18.81 3.16
N PHE A 216 -8.19 18.58 4.35
CA PHE A 216 -6.92 17.87 4.51
C PHE A 216 -7.01 16.42 4.00
N TYR A 217 -8.03 15.66 4.42
CA TYR A 217 -8.22 14.27 4.02
C TYR A 217 -8.36 14.11 2.50
N TRP A 218 -9.11 14.99 1.83
CA TRP A 218 -9.23 14.99 0.37
C TRP A 218 -7.91 15.33 -0.34
N ARG A 219 -7.09 16.24 0.22
CA ARG A 219 -5.75 16.54 -0.33
C ARG A 219 -4.80 15.34 -0.23
N VAL A 220 -4.92 14.55 0.82
CA VAL A 220 -4.16 13.30 1.02
C VAL A 220 -4.65 12.23 0.03
N LEU A 221 -5.97 12.01 -0.06
CA LEU A 221 -6.58 10.99 -0.91
C LEU A 221 -6.36 11.22 -2.41
N ASP A 222 -6.44 12.47 -2.88
CA ASP A 222 -6.27 12.80 -4.31
C ASP A 222 -4.82 12.64 -4.79
N MET A 223 -3.94 12.04 -3.97
CA MET A 223 -2.51 11.88 -4.20
C MET A 223 -1.78 13.21 -4.48
N ARG A 224 -2.45 14.38 -4.41
CA ARG A 224 -1.85 15.70 -4.64
C ARG A 224 -0.74 15.96 -3.64
N LEU A 225 -0.95 15.58 -2.38
CA LEU A 225 0.08 15.70 -1.35
C LEU A 225 1.29 14.79 -1.67
N LYS A 226 1.04 13.55 -2.11
CA LYS A 226 2.11 12.60 -2.50
C LYS A 226 2.87 13.09 -3.73
N LYS A 227 2.18 13.57 -4.76
CA LYS A 227 2.76 14.15 -5.98
C LYS A 227 3.56 15.42 -5.67
N TRP A 228 3.06 16.27 -4.78
CA TRP A 228 3.76 17.47 -4.34
C TRP A 228 5.06 17.12 -3.61
N TYR A 229 5.03 16.16 -2.68
CA TYR A 229 6.23 15.69 -1.98
C TYR A 229 7.27 15.08 -2.92
N LEU A 230 6.85 14.24 -3.88
CA LEU A 230 7.76 13.66 -4.87
C LEU A 230 8.40 14.73 -5.74
N ARG A 231 7.62 15.71 -6.20
CA ARG A 231 8.11 16.84 -7.00
C ARG A 231 9.10 17.70 -6.19
N LYS A 232 8.80 17.98 -4.93
CA LYS A 232 9.72 18.69 -4.02
C LYS A 232 11.01 17.92 -3.76
N LYS A 233 10.93 16.60 -3.61
CA LYS A 233 12.11 15.74 -3.46
C LYS A 233 12.98 15.76 -4.72
N GLU A 234 12.39 15.76 -5.91
CA GLU A 234 13.12 15.90 -7.18
C GLU A 234 13.79 17.28 -7.32
N GLU A 235 13.13 18.37 -6.90
CA GLU A 235 13.70 19.72 -6.89
C GLU A 235 14.95 19.79 -5.98
N VAL A 236 14.86 19.28 -4.75
CA VAL A 236 15.99 19.26 -3.80
C VAL A 236 17.17 18.44 -4.32
N VAL A 237 16.90 17.30 -4.98
CA VAL A 237 17.96 16.48 -5.59
C VAL A 237 18.62 17.22 -6.76
N LYS A 238 17.88 17.96 -7.57
CA LYS A 238 18.44 18.77 -8.67
C LYS A 238 19.28 19.94 -8.17
N GLU A 239 18.85 20.60 -7.11
CA GLU A 239 19.63 21.68 -6.47
C GLU A 239 20.94 21.17 -5.87
N ALA A 240 21.00 19.93 -5.37
CA ALA A 240 22.22 19.36 -4.82
C ALA A 240 23.24 18.89 -5.88
N ILE A 241 22.83 18.75 -7.15
CA ILE A 241 23.69 18.30 -8.26
C ILE A 241 24.34 19.50 -8.98
N ASN A 242 23.73 20.68 -8.91
CA ASN A 242 24.25 21.92 -9.52
C ASN A 242 25.11 22.72 -8.54
#